data_AF-A0A957BRY5-F1
#
_entry.id   AF-A0A957BRY5-F1
#
_cell.length_a   1.000
_cell.length_b   1.000
_cell.length_c   1.000
_cell.angle_alpha   90.00
_cell.angle_beta   90.00
_cell.angle_gamma   90.00
#
_symmetry.space_group_name_H-M   'P 1'
#
loop_
_entity.id
_entity.type
_entity.pdbx_description
1 polymer ?
#
loop_
_entity_poly.entity_id
_entity_poly.type
_entity_poly.pdbx_seq_one_letter_code
_entity_poly.pdbx_strand_id
1 'polypeptide(L)'
;GLDVVPIDDLYRETGSGPQVYRHKGEPFGLRDRIWNRYIYEDVPYGTVLYSSLGQLLGVPTQVSDGINTILSVVEQVDFWKTGRTVETLHLDGLDRDQLLHYLETGERPS
;
A
#
# COMPACT_ATOMS: atom_id res chain seq x y z
N GLY A 1 -9.99 16.61 -28.44
CA GLY A 1 -10.01 16.75 -26.97
C GLY A 1 -10.40 15.40 -26.41
N LEU A 2 -9.93 15.04 -25.21
CA LEU A 2 -10.40 13.84 -24.54
C LEU A 2 -11.81 14.10 -24.01
N ASP A 3 -12.75 13.20 -24.32
CA ASP A 3 -14.08 13.24 -23.74
C ASP A 3 -13.99 12.89 -22.25
N VAL A 4 -14.62 13.70 -21.40
CA VAL A 4 -14.64 13.46 -19.95
C VAL A 4 -15.60 12.30 -19.68
N VAL A 5 -15.06 11.20 -19.15
CA VAL A 5 -15.85 10.03 -18.76
C VAL A 5 -15.99 10.00 -17.24
N PRO A 6 -17.20 9.82 -16.69
CA PRO A 6 -17.39 9.58 -15.27
C PRO A 6 -16.60 8.35 -14.81
N ILE A 7 -16.01 8.42 -13.62
CA ILE A 7 -15.17 7.33 -13.09
C ILE A 7 -15.91 5.98 -13.07
N ASP A 8 -17.21 5.99 -12.78
CA ASP A 8 -18.07 4.79 -12.79
C ASP A 8 -18.24 4.17 -14.18
N ASP A 9 -18.28 5.01 -15.22
CA ASP A 9 -18.40 4.56 -16.60
C ASP A 9 -17.06 4.02 -17.10
N LEU A 10 -15.94 4.66 -16.73
CA LEU A 10 -14.60 4.15 -17.00
C LEU A 10 -14.39 2.78 -16.33
N TYR A 11 -14.79 2.62 -15.06
CA TYR A 11 -14.73 1.34 -14.37
C TYR A 11 -15.60 0.26 -15.01
N ARG A 12 -16.71 0.66 -15.64
CA ARG A 12 -17.58 -0.26 -16.39
C ARG A 12 -16.96 -0.69 -17.70
N GLU A 13 -16.41 0.25 -18.45
CA GLU A 13 -15.74 -0.02 -19.73
C GLU A 13 -14.49 -0.88 -19.56
N THR A 14 -13.67 -0.57 -18.54
CA THR A 14 -12.41 -1.27 -18.26
C THR A 14 -12.58 -2.58 -17.49
N GLY A 15 -13.80 -2.94 -17.09
CA GLY A 15 -14.04 -4.12 -16.26
C GLY A 15 -13.32 -4.04 -14.90
N SER A 16 -13.17 -2.85 -14.33
CA SER A 16 -12.52 -2.65 -13.03
C SER A 16 -13.49 -2.21 -11.93
N GLY A 17 -14.76 -2.02 -12.28
CA GLY A 17 -15.79 -1.62 -11.32
C GLY A 17 -16.33 -2.76 -10.46
N PRO A 18 -17.12 -2.42 -9.43
CA PRO A 18 -17.66 -3.38 -8.47
C PRO A 18 -18.37 -4.57 -9.12
N GLN A 19 -19.04 -4.36 -10.25
CA GLN A 19 -19.70 -5.40 -11.06
C GLN A 19 -18.78 -6.54 -11.53
N VAL A 20 -17.45 -6.35 -11.52
CA VAL A 20 -16.48 -7.37 -11.95
C VAL A 20 -16.12 -8.34 -10.83
N TYR A 21 -16.06 -7.86 -9.60
CA TYR A 21 -15.73 -8.67 -8.43
C TYR A 21 -16.93 -8.84 -7.47
N ARG A 22 -18.12 -8.37 -7.86
CA ARG A 22 -19.35 -8.44 -7.06
C ARG A 22 -20.60 -8.47 -7.92
N HIS A 23 -21.56 -9.31 -7.56
CA HIS A 23 -22.88 -9.33 -8.20
C HIS A 23 -23.91 -8.49 -7.43
N LYS A 24 -24.84 -7.84 -8.15
CA LYS A 24 -25.91 -7.04 -7.54
C LYS A 24 -26.82 -7.96 -6.71
N GLY A 25 -27.00 -7.63 -5.42
CA GLY A 25 -27.77 -8.44 -4.47
C GLY A 25 -26.95 -9.52 -3.76
N GLU A 26 -25.66 -9.65 -4.06
CA GLU A 26 -24.76 -10.53 -3.31
C GLU A 26 -24.60 -10.00 -1.87
N PRO A 27 -24.95 -10.80 -0.83
CA PRO A 27 -24.77 -10.41 0.56
C PRO A 27 -23.31 -10.01 0.81
N PHE A 28 -23.07 -9.11 1.76
CA PHE A 28 -21.73 -8.89 2.31
C PHE A 28 -21.33 -10.09 3.18
N GLY A 29 -21.40 -11.29 2.62
CA GLY A 29 -20.92 -12.50 3.25
C GLY A 29 -19.41 -12.43 3.23
N LEU A 30 -18.79 -12.56 4.41
CA LEU A 30 -17.39 -12.95 4.51
C LEU A 30 -17.26 -14.31 3.81
N ARG A 31 -16.90 -14.29 2.52
CA ARG A 31 -16.45 -15.50 1.82
C ARG A 31 -15.03 -15.74 2.29
N ASP A 32 -14.87 -16.30 3.50
CA ASP A 32 -13.68 -16.76 4.27
C ASP A 32 -12.30 -16.88 3.59
N ARG A 33 -11.90 -15.91 2.76
CA ARG A 33 -10.59 -15.77 2.16
C ARG A 33 -10.32 -14.29 2.10
N ILE A 34 -9.36 -13.84 2.89
CA ILE A 34 -8.65 -12.62 2.54
C ILE A 34 -8.10 -12.90 1.14
N TRP A 35 -8.57 -12.14 0.15
CA TRP A 35 -8.09 -12.31 -1.22
C TRP A 35 -6.58 -12.08 -1.19
N ASN A 36 -5.82 -13.02 -1.76
CA ASN A 36 -4.35 -12.96 -1.78
C ASN A 36 -3.85 -11.59 -2.25
N ARG A 37 -4.58 -10.94 -3.18
CA ARG A 37 -4.36 -9.56 -3.60
C ARG A 37 -4.22 -8.57 -2.44
N TYR A 38 -5.15 -8.56 -1.46
CA TYR A 38 -5.10 -7.59 -0.37
C TYR A 38 -3.82 -7.73 0.46
N ILE A 39 -3.34 -8.95 0.70
CA ILE A 39 -2.11 -9.15 1.45
C ILE A 39 -0.88 -8.76 0.61
N TYR A 40 -0.80 -9.23 -0.63
CA TYR A 40 0.38 -9.00 -1.49
C TYR A 40 0.44 -7.58 -2.07
N GLU A 41 -0.65 -6.81 -2.01
CA GLU A 41 -0.67 -5.39 -2.35
C GLU A 41 -0.45 -4.53 -1.09
N ASP A 42 -1.26 -4.72 -0.04
CA ASP A 42 -1.28 -3.81 1.09
C ASP A 42 -0.09 -4.02 2.05
N VAL A 43 0.40 -5.25 2.21
CA VAL A 43 1.49 -5.51 3.17
C VAL A 43 2.83 -5.00 2.65
N PRO A 44 3.38 -5.50 1.52
CA PRO A 44 4.69 -5.09 1.06
C PRO A 44 4.72 -3.62 0.61
N TYR A 45 3.63 -3.06 0.08
CA TYR A 45 3.65 -1.70 -0.48
C TYR A 45 2.96 -0.65 0.40
N GLY A 46 2.12 -1.07 1.36
CA GLY A 46 1.40 -0.19 2.27
C GLY A 46 2.00 -0.23 3.68
N THR A 47 1.71 -1.29 4.44
CA THR A 47 1.99 -1.32 5.88
C THR A 47 3.48 -1.54 6.20
N VAL A 48 4.25 -2.24 5.36
CA VAL A 48 5.72 -2.30 5.48
C VAL A 48 6.34 -0.93 5.21
N LEU A 49 5.93 -0.26 4.12
CA LEU A 49 6.39 1.09 3.80
C LEU A 49 6.08 2.06 4.94
N TYR A 50 4.85 2.06 5.43
CA TYR A 50 4.41 2.92 6.52
C TYR A 50 5.23 2.69 7.80
N SER A 51 5.51 1.43 8.13
CA SER A 51 6.30 1.08 9.31
C SER A 51 7.76 1.49 9.16
N SER A 52 8.35 1.30 7.98
CA SER A 52 9.72 1.78 7.70
C SER A 52 9.83 3.32 7.77
N LEU A 53 8.80 4.04 7.34
CA LEU A 53 8.72 5.49 7.48
C LEU A 53 8.59 5.91 8.95
N GLY A 54 7.78 5.18 9.73
CA GLY A 54 7.69 5.37 11.18
C GLY A 54 9.05 5.23 11.86
N GLN A 55 9.82 4.20 11.49
CA GLN A 55 11.19 4.01 12.00
C GLN A 55 12.11 5.17 11.65
N LEU A 56 12.10 5.65 10.38
CA LEU A 56 12.90 6.80 9.95
C LEU A 56 12.56 8.07 10.75
N LEU A 57 11.28 8.30 11.03
CA LEU A 57 10.79 9.50 11.71
C LEU A 57 10.72 9.38 13.24
N GLY A 58 11.10 8.24 13.81
CA GLY A 58 11.00 7.96 15.25
C GLY A 58 9.56 7.86 15.77
N VAL A 59 8.59 7.52 14.92
CA VAL A 59 7.17 7.35 15.26
C VAL A 59 6.85 5.84 15.40
N PRO A 60 6.45 5.36 16.59
CA PRO A 60 6.15 3.93 16.79
C PRO A 60 4.91 3.47 15.99
N THR A 61 5.03 2.35 15.28
CA THR A 61 3.95 1.73 14.49
C THR A 61 3.63 0.30 14.93
N GLN A 62 3.61 0.06 16.25
CA GLN A 62 3.56 -1.28 16.85
C GLN A 62 2.44 -2.19 16.33
N VAL A 63 1.25 -1.63 16.06
CA VAL A 63 0.12 -2.39 15.52
C VAL A 63 0.39 -2.83 14.08
N SER A 64 0.92 -1.93 13.25
CA SER A 64 1.32 -2.25 11.87
C SER A 64 2.44 -3.28 11.84
N ASP A 65 3.45 -3.15 12.71
CA ASP A 65 4.54 -4.11 12.83
C ASP A 65 4.03 -5.51 13.21
N GLY A 66 3.09 -5.57 14.15
CA GLY A 66 2.42 -6.81 14.54
C GLY A 66 1.64 -7.44 13.39
N ILE A 67 0.87 -6.64 12.64
CA ILE A 67 0.12 -7.10 11.46
C ILE A 67 1.09 -7.64 10.39
N ASN A 68 2.15 -6.89 10.07
CA ASN A 68 3.17 -7.30 9.10
C ASN A 68 3.78 -8.65 9.49
N THR A 69 4.12 -8.81 10.77
CA THR A 69 4.69 -10.07 11.30
C THR A 69 3.74 -11.24 11.14
N ILE A 70 2.47 -11.07 11.54
CA ILE A 70 1.46 -12.15 11.45
C ILE A 70 1.24 -12.54 9.98
N LEU A 71 1.06 -11.57 9.09
CA LEU A 71 0.79 -11.84 7.67
C LEU A 71 2.00 -12.44 6.97
N SER A 72 3.22 -12.03 7.32
CA SER A 72 4.45 -12.68 6.85
C SER A 72 4.52 -14.16 7.24
N VAL A 73 4.14 -14.51 8.46
CA VAL A 73 4.10 -15.91 8.91
C VAL A 73 3.01 -16.70 8.20
N VAL A 74 1.81 -16.12 8.06
CA VAL A 74 0.66 -16.77 7.40
C VAL A 74 0.97 -17.09 5.94
N GLU A 75 1.55 -16.14 5.20
CA GLU A 75 1.92 -16.33 3.79
C GLU A 75 3.27 -17.03 3.60
N GLN A 76 4.04 -17.22 4.67
CA GLN A 76 5.42 -17.72 4.63
C GLN A 76 6.35 -16.88 3.74
N VAL A 77 6.13 -15.56 3.73
CA VAL A 77 6.90 -14.58 2.95
C VAL A 77 7.41 -13.48 3.88
N ASP A 78 8.70 -13.18 3.81
CA ASP A 78 9.29 -12.04 4.50
C ASP A 78 9.01 -10.75 3.71
N PHE A 79 7.93 -10.04 4.08
CA PHE A 79 7.52 -8.83 3.39
C PHE A 79 8.43 -7.63 3.67
N TRP A 80 9.27 -7.68 4.72
CA TRP A 80 10.28 -6.65 4.96
C TRP A 80 11.44 -6.74 3.96
N LYS A 81 11.73 -7.93 3.44
CA LYS A 81 12.76 -8.12 2.40
C LYS A 81 12.26 -7.82 0.99
N THR A 82 10.98 -8.06 0.72
CA THR A 82 10.40 -7.96 -0.63
C THR A 82 9.58 -6.69 -0.84
N GLY A 83 9.13 -6.05 0.25
CA GLY A 83 8.31 -4.85 0.22
C GLY A 83 9.10 -3.57 -0.02
N ARG A 84 8.36 -2.47 -0.18
CA ARG A 84 8.91 -1.12 -0.25
C ARG A 84 9.19 -0.63 1.16
N THR A 85 10.46 -0.35 1.44
CA THR A 85 10.91 0.38 2.62
C THR A 85 11.54 1.71 2.22
N VAL A 86 11.81 2.58 3.18
CA VAL A 86 12.59 3.81 2.96
C VAL A 86 13.95 3.53 2.32
N GLU A 87 14.62 2.43 2.68
CA GLU A 87 15.89 2.01 2.08
C GLU A 87 15.73 1.62 0.61
N THR A 88 14.70 0.82 0.28
CA THR A 88 14.44 0.43 -1.13
C THR A 88 14.06 1.60 -2.02
N LEU A 89 13.51 2.67 -1.42
CA LEU A 89 13.16 3.91 -2.11
C LEU A 89 14.29 4.96 -2.04
N HIS A 90 15.43 4.62 -1.43
CA HIS A 90 16.56 5.51 -1.22
C HIS A 90 16.19 6.80 -0.47
N LEU A 91 15.24 6.70 0.47
CA LEU A 91 14.83 7.78 1.38
C LEU A 91 15.55 7.68 2.73
N ASP A 92 16.29 6.59 2.97
CA ASP A 92 17.15 6.44 4.13
C ASP A 92 18.24 7.53 4.16
N GLY A 93 18.50 8.06 5.35
CA GLY A 93 19.46 9.15 5.56
C GLY A 93 18.91 10.57 5.36
N LEU A 94 17.67 10.73 4.88
CA LEU A 94 17.00 12.03 4.92
C LEU A 94 16.40 12.26 6.31
N ASP A 95 16.60 13.45 6.85
CA ASP A 95 15.79 13.90 7.98
C ASP A 95 14.36 14.28 7.54
N ARG A 96 13.51 14.63 8.51
CA ARG A 96 12.11 14.97 8.26
C ARG A 96 11.95 16.13 7.27
N ASP A 97 12.73 17.19 7.41
CA ASP A 97 12.55 18.41 6.64
C ASP A 97 13.14 18.25 5.23
N GLN A 98 14.26 17.52 5.12
CA GLN A 98 14.83 17.06 3.86
C GLN A 98 13.87 16.15 3.08
N LEU A 99 13.24 15.20 3.76
CA LEU A 99 12.24 14.32 3.16
C LEU A 99 11.04 15.12 2.65
N LEU A 100 10.50 16.05 3.45
CA LEU A 100 9.39 16.90 3.04
C LEU A 100 9.76 17.74 1.81
N HIS A 101 10.94 18.37 1.81
CA HIS A 101 11.42 19.13 0.66
C HIS A 101 11.47 18.24 -0.59
N TYR A 102 12.07 17.05 -0.49
CA TYR A 102 12.18 16.13 -1.61
C TYR A 102 10.81 15.70 -2.15
N LEU A 103 9.84 15.43 -1.27
CA LEU A 103 8.49 15.04 -1.68
C LEU A 103 7.71 16.18 -2.34
N GLU A 104 7.96 17.43 -1.95
CA GLU A 104 7.29 18.61 -2.51
C GLU A 104 7.91 19.08 -3.83
N THR A 105 9.24 19.05 -3.94
CA THR A 105 9.97 19.64 -5.08
C THR A 105 10.50 18.60 -6.06
N GLY A 106 10.67 17.36 -5.63
CA GLY A 106 11.41 16.33 -6.38
C GLY A 106 12.93 16.56 -6.42
N GLU A 107 13.45 17.57 -5.72
CA GLU A 107 14.89 17.87 -5.65
C GLU A 107 15.48 17.20 -4.42
N ARG A 108 16.48 16.31 -4.63
CA ARG A 108 17.10 15.60 -3.51
C ARG A 108 18.02 16.56 -2.74
N PRO A 109 17.84 16.73 -1.42
CA PRO A 109 18.74 17.53 -0.60
C PRO A 109 20.18 16.99 -0.68
N SER A 110 21.13 17.92 -0.86
CA SER A 110 22.57 17.65 -0.92
C SER A 110 23.19 17.29 0.42
#